data_AF-E4YAM4-F1
#
_entry.id   AF-E4YAM4-F1
#
_cell.length_a   1.000
_cell.length_b   1.000
_cell.length_c   1.000
_cell.angle_alpha   90.00
_cell.angle_beta   90.00
_cell.angle_gamma   90.00
#
_symmetry.space_group_name_H-M   'P 1'
#
loop_
_entity.id
_entity.type
_entity.pdbx_description
1 polymer ?
#
loop_
_entity_poly.entity_id
_entity_poly.type
_entity_poly.pdbx_seq_one_letter_code
_entity_poly.pdbx_strand_id
1 'polypeptide(L)'
;MEIADYKKRTEELENKVETQDLKIDHLEKMLDEKILENEMQKVTIEGTKSPVLIPKPLSKIVVSKENYGLNEEQLEAIAKYGCVGHYLDVDESGSKDGMNRTDKICFTLLLKAFKNGLKDFTLKFGARDEEFSVGTSKLHYSFEEIKHEDGSIKWTHRISIMQSGKKLRFKARCQAMSSLVGYELKTYEFTETNSDGFYEQIILGSDWKEIGTWYARFHISLID
;
A
#
# COMPACT_ATOMS: atom_id res chain seq x y z
N MET A 1 -6.02 16.66 55.97
CA MET A 1 -5.36 16.47 54.66
C MET A 1 -6.39 16.87 53.62
N GLU A 2 -6.23 18.07 53.07
CA GLU A 2 -7.29 18.87 52.45
C GLU A 2 -7.50 18.52 50.98
N ILE A 3 -8.74 18.69 50.49
CA ILE A 3 -9.17 18.44 49.10
C ILE A 3 -8.26 19.11 48.05
N ALA A 4 -7.59 20.20 48.41
CA ALA A 4 -6.62 20.91 47.55
C ALA A 4 -5.37 20.06 47.24
N ASP A 5 -4.90 19.24 48.18
CA ASP A 5 -3.73 18.37 48.01
C ASP A 5 -4.02 17.23 47.03
N TYR A 6 -5.27 16.74 47.00
CA TYR A 6 -5.70 15.72 46.05
C TYR A 6 -5.75 16.27 44.62
N LYS A 7 -6.34 17.45 44.40
CA LYS A 7 -6.41 18.07 43.07
C LYS A 7 -5.03 18.30 42.46
N LYS A 8 -4.10 18.85 43.24
CA LYS A 8 -2.73 19.10 42.79
C LYS A 8 -2.02 17.81 42.41
N ARG A 9 -2.21 16.74 43.19
CA ARG A 9 -1.63 15.43 42.93
C ARG A 9 -2.23 14.74 41.71
N THR A 10 -3.51 14.99 41.40
CA THR A 10 -4.16 14.53 40.17
C THR A 10 -3.60 15.23 38.94
N GLU A 11 -3.48 16.56 38.95
CA GLU A 11 -2.85 17.32 37.85
C GLU A 11 -1.39 16.91 37.60
N GLU A 12 -0.63 16.63 38.67
CA GLU A 12 0.75 16.12 38.54
C GLU A 12 0.82 14.72 37.91
N LEU A 13 -0.18 13.87 38.16
CA LEU A 13 -0.27 12.53 37.56
C LEU A 13 -0.72 12.61 36.10
N GLU A 14 -1.70 13.44 35.77
CA GLU A 14 -2.18 13.65 34.40
C GLU A 14 -1.06 14.17 33.50
N ASN A 15 -0.31 15.19 33.95
CA ASN A 15 0.86 15.70 33.23
C ASN A 15 1.95 14.63 33.04
N LYS A 16 2.14 13.74 34.02
CA LYS A 16 3.11 12.64 33.91
C LYS A 16 2.67 11.59 32.89
N VAL A 17 1.39 11.25 32.86
CA VAL A 17 0.81 10.32 31.88
C VAL A 17 0.95 10.88 30.47
N GLU A 18 0.56 12.15 30.26
CA GLU A 18 0.69 12.81 28.96
C GLU A 18 2.16 12.85 28.48
N THR A 19 3.10 13.12 29.39
CA THR A 19 4.53 13.09 29.07
C THR A 19 5.04 11.68 28.75
N GLN A 20 4.47 10.64 29.36
CA GLN A 20 4.83 9.25 29.08
C GLN A 20 4.25 8.79 27.74
N ASP A 21 3.03 9.17 27.41
CA ASP A 21 2.40 8.88 26.12
C ASP A 21 3.21 9.49 24.97
N LEU A 22 3.65 10.74 25.10
CA LEU A 22 4.54 11.39 24.13
C LEU A 22 5.88 10.65 23.95
N LYS A 23 6.42 10.03 25.02
CA LYS A 23 7.66 9.24 24.94
C LYS A 23 7.42 7.89 24.26
N ILE A 24 6.28 7.25 24.51
CA ILE A 24 5.90 6.00 23.84
C ILE A 24 5.76 6.25 22.34
N ASP A 25 4.99 7.28 21.95
CA ASP A 25 4.85 7.69 20.54
C ASP A 25 6.22 7.94 19.87
N HIS A 26 7.16 8.56 20.59
CA HIS A 26 8.51 8.81 20.07
C HIS A 26 9.31 7.52 19.88
N LEU A 27 9.26 6.61 20.87
CA LEU A 27 9.96 5.32 20.81
C LEU A 27 9.38 4.39 19.74
N GLU A 28 8.06 4.41 19.54
CA GLU A 28 7.40 3.66 18.47
C GLU A 28 7.85 4.15 17.10
N LYS A 29 7.94 5.47 16.89
CA LYS A 29 8.50 6.06 15.67
C LYS A 29 9.94 5.61 15.42
N MET A 30 10.79 5.65 16.46
CA MET A 30 12.19 5.20 16.35
C MET A 30 12.31 3.70 16.07
N LEU A 31 11.43 2.88 16.66
CA LEU A 31 11.40 1.44 16.42
C LEU A 31 10.94 1.13 15.00
N ASP A 32 9.90 1.81 14.50
CA ASP A 32 9.46 1.73 13.11
C ASP A 32 10.60 2.08 12.14
N GLU A 33 11.38 3.13 12.45
CA GLU A 33 12.56 3.53 11.67
C GLU A 33 13.62 2.44 11.63
N LYS A 34 13.99 1.87 12.78
CA LYS A 34 14.97 0.79 12.81
C LYS A 34 14.51 -0.49 12.12
N ILE A 35 13.23 -0.84 12.24
CA ILE A 35 12.67 -2.01 11.54
C ILE A 35 12.68 -1.76 10.03
N LEU A 36 12.28 -0.56 9.60
CA LEU A 36 12.34 -0.15 8.20
C LEU A 36 13.77 -0.24 7.66
N GLU A 37 14.76 0.29 8.37
CA GLU A 37 16.18 0.20 8.02
C GLU A 37 16.67 -1.25 7.91
N ASN A 38 16.28 -2.11 8.85
CA ASN A 38 16.68 -3.52 8.85
C ASN A 38 16.04 -4.30 7.69
N GLU A 39 14.74 -4.10 7.43
CA GLU A 39 14.08 -4.73 6.27
C GLU A 39 14.67 -4.22 4.95
N MET A 40 15.04 -2.95 4.87
CA MET A 40 15.75 -2.40 3.70
C MET A 40 17.14 -3.02 3.50
N GLN A 41 17.90 -3.27 4.57
CA GLN A 41 19.19 -3.96 4.48
C GLN A 41 19.01 -5.38 3.94
N LYS A 42 17.94 -6.09 4.30
CA LYS A 42 17.63 -7.41 3.73
C LYS A 42 17.35 -7.35 2.22
N VAL A 43 16.65 -6.32 1.76
CA VAL A 43 16.44 -6.08 0.31
C VAL A 43 17.77 -5.87 -0.41
N THR A 44 18.73 -5.18 0.22
CA THR A 44 20.09 -5.00 -0.36
C THR A 44 20.88 -6.31 -0.43
N ILE A 45 20.58 -7.29 0.44
CA ILE A 45 21.31 -8.56 0.54
C ILE A 45 20.72 -9.65 -0.40
N GLU A 46 19.45 -9.57 -0.78
CA GLU A 46 18.82 -10.51 -1.74
C GLU A 46 19.02 -10.15 -3.23
N GLY A 47 19.77 -9.08 -3.52
CA GLY A 47 20.16 -8.70 -4.87
C GLY A 47 21.34 -9.50 -5.42
N THR A 48 21.26 -10.84 -5.54
CA THR A 48 22.20 -11.57 -6.41
C THR A 48 21.64 -12.82 -7.09
N LYS A 49 21.73 -12.75 -8.44
CA LYS A 49 21.78 -13.82 -9.48
C LYS A 49 20.46 -14.34 -10.06
N SER A 50 20.15 -13.83 -11.24
CA SER A 50 20.21 -14.62 -12.48
C SER A 50 20.49 -13.71 -13.69
N PRO A 51 21.37 -14.09 -14.64
CA PRO A 51 21.44 -13.42 -15.92
C PRO A 51 20.28 -13.92 -16.78
N VAL A 52 19.71 -13.07 -17.64
CA VAL A 52 19.44 -13.37 -19.06
C VAL A 52 18.57 -12.27 -19.70
N LEU A 53 19.11 -11.80 -20.83
CA LEU A 53 18.51 -11.09 -21.97
C LEU A 53 17.85 -9.73 -21.74
N ILE A 54 18.59 -8.71 -22.18
CA ILE A 54 18.19 -7.32 -22.42
C ILE A 54 17.06 -7.28 -23.46
N PRO A 55 15.87 -6.71 -23.14
CA PRO A 55 15.02 -6.10 -24.13
C PRO A 55 15.44 -4.63 -24.32
N LYS A 56 15.38 -4.18 -25.57
CA LYS A 56 15.56 -2.79 -26.03
C LYS A 56 14.75 -1.78 -25.19
N PRO A 57 15.20 -0.51 -25.11
CA PRO A 57 14.75 0.43 -24.10
C PRO A 57 13.27 0.75 -24.32
N LEU A 58 12.42 0.27 -23.41
CA LEU A 58 11.05 0.74 -23.28
C LEU A 58 11.11 2.19 -22.80
N SER A 59 10.33 3.02 -23.48
CA SER A 59 10.15 4.44 -23.19
C SER A 59 10.01 4.66 -21.68
N LYS A 60 10.94 5.45 -21.14
CA LYS A 60 11.04 5.93 -19.75
C LYS A 60 9.72 5.78 -19.00
N ILE A 61 9.66 4.79 -18.10
CA ILE A 61 8.83 4.91 -16.90
C ILE A 61 9.26 6.24 -16.29
N VAL A 62 8.39 7.26 -16.38
CA VAL A 62 8.64 8.56 -15.77
C VAL A 62 8.42 8.34 -14.27
N VAL A 63 9.41 7.74 -13.62
CA VAL A 63 9.60 7.90 -12.18
C VAL A 63 9.67 9.41 -11.98
N SER A 64 8.82 9.95 -11.11
CA SER A 64 8.84 11.38 -10.79
C SER A 64 10.28 11.79 -10.50
N LYS A 65 10.70 12.99 -10.95
CA LYS A 65 12.03 13.54 -10.64
C LYS A 65 12.28 13.71 -9.13
N GLU A 66 11.22 13.58 -8.33
CA GLU A 66 11.22 13.58 -6.88
C GLU A 66 11.65 12.20 -6.37
N ASN A 67 12.77 12.16 -5.66
CA ASN A 67 13.37 10.92 -5.22
C ASN A 67 12.86 10.42 -3.87
N TYR A 68 11.91 11.09 -3.19
CA TYR A 68 11.27 10.69 -1.91
C TYR A 68 12.16 9.90 -0.91
N GLY A 69 13.44 10.26 -0.82
CA GLY A 69 14.44 9.55 -0.01
C GLY A 69 14.90 8.17 -0.53
N LEU A 70 14.39 7.68 -1.66
CA LEU A 70 14.77 6.43 -2.33
C LEU A 70 15.98 6.63 -3.27
N ASN A 71 16.87 5.63 -3.30
CA ASN A 71 17.95 5.59 -4.29
C ASN A 71 17.46 5.00 -5.62
N GLU A 72 18.32 5.02 -6.66
CA GLU A 72 17.96 4.56 -8.00
C GLU A 72 17.50 3.09 -8.02
N GLU A 73 18.22 2.19 -7.35
CA GLU A 73 17.85 0.77 -7.24
C GLU A 73 16.49 0.56 -6.54
N GLN A 74 16.20 1.35 -5.51
CA GLN A 74 14.92 1.31 -4.78
C GLN A 74 13.77 1.83 -5.64
N LEU A 75 13.99 2.90 -6.40
CA LEU A 75 13.02 3.45 -7.35
C LEU A 75 12.74 2.45 -8.48
N GLU A 76 13.78 1.82 -9.03
CA GLU A 76 13.64 0.76 -10.02
C GLU A 76 12.86 -0.44 -9.47
N ALA A 77 13.14 -0.84 -8.22
CA ALA A 77 12.41 -1.92 -7.56
C ALA A 77 10.91 -1.63 -7.50
N ILE A 78 10.48 -0.50 -6.94
CA ILE A 78 9.04 -0.17 -6.86
C ILE A 78 8.40 0.16 -8.21
N ALA A 79 9.18 0.67 -9.17
CA ALA A 79 8.72 0.89 -10.55
C ALA A 79 8.43 -0.43 -11.26
N LYS A 80 9.22 -1.48 -11.03
CA LYS A 80 8.97 -2.83 -11.56
C LYS A 80 7.63 -3.41 -11.12
N TYR A 81 7.20 -3.08 -9.90
CA TYR A 81 5.87 -3.44 -9.37
C TYR A 81 4.76 -2.46 -9.80
N GLY A 82 5.12 -1.38 -10.50
CA GLY A 82 4.21 -0.30 -10.89
C GLY A 82 3.62 0.44 -9.69
N CYS A 83 4.33 0.49 -8.56
CA CYS A 83 3.90 1.13 -7.33
C CYS A 83 4.08 2.66 -7.35
N VAL A 84 4.83 3.18 -8.31
CA VAL A 84 5.06 4.62 -8.54
C VAL A 84 4.94 4.96 -10.02
N GLY A 85 4.44 6.18 -10.31
CA GLY A 85 4.18 6.67 -11.67
C GLY A 85 2.70 6.70 -12.05
N HIS A 86 2.39 7.33 -13.18
CA HIS A 86 1.04 7.41 -13.73
C HIS A 86 0.57 6.06 -14.29
N TYR A 87 -0.75 5.91 -14.41
CA TYR A 87 -1.34 4.80 -15.12
C TYR A 87 -0.97 4.85 -16.59
N LEU A 88 -0.52 3.70 -17.10
CA LEU A 88 -0.62 3.39 -18.51
C LEU A 88 -1.87 2.51 -18.68
N ASP A 89 -2.60 2.69 -19.78
CA ASP A 89 -3.79 1.89 -20.13
C ASP A 89 -3.44 0.39 -20.31
N VAL A 90 -2.16 0.12 -20.55
CA VAL A 90 -1.56 -1.23 -20.60
C VAL A 90 -0.56 -1.35 -19.47
N ASP A 91 -0.77 -2.32 -18.57
CA ASP A 91 0.21 -2.67 -17.54
C ASP A 91 1.20 -3.70 -18.08
N GLU A 92 2.30 -3.21 -18.65
CA GLU A 92 3.40 -4.02 -19.17
C GLU A 92 4.24 -4.70 -18.08
N SER A 93 3.98 -4.44 -16.79
CA SER A 93 4.67 -5.16 -15.70
C SER A 93 4.21 -6.62 -15.56
N GLY A 94 3.14 -7.02 -16.26
CA GLY A 94 2.80 -8.42 -16.48
C GLY A 94 3.81 -9.06 -17.43
N SER A 95 4.85 -9.71 -16.89
CA SER A 95 5.78 -10.49 -17.71
C SER A 95 5.24 -11.90 -17.94
N LYS A 96 5.90 -12.66 -18.83
CA LYS A 96 5.64 -14.09 -19.07
C LYS A 96 5.74 -14.97 -17.80
N ASP A 97 6.29 -14.44 -16.71
CA ASP A 97 6.49 -15.13 -15.43
C ASP A 97 5.42 -14.79 -14.37
N GLY A 98 4.42 -13.98 -14.74
CA GLY A 98 3.32 -13.59 -13.86
C GLY A 98 3.28 -12.09 -13.56
N MET A 99 2.16 -11.65 -13.01
CA MET A 99 1.91 -10.26 -12.62
C MET A 99 2.70 -9.92 -11.35
N ASN A 100 3.50 -8.84 -11.39
CA ASN A 100 4.15 -8.28 -10.21
C ASN A 100 3.09 -7.66 -9.27
N ARG A 101 2.88 -8.27 -8.11
CA ARG A 101 1.95 -7.78 -7.06
C ARG A 101 2.69 -6.94 -6.03
N THR A 102 1.96 -6.07 -5.33
CA THR A 102 2.49 -5.40 -4.15
C THR A 102 2.89 -6.45 -3.13
N ASP A 103 4.11 -6.36 -2.63
CA ASP A 103 4.63 -7.22 -1.57
C ASP A 103 5.13 -6.40 -0.37
N LYS A 104 5.71 -7.10 0.61
CA LYS A 104 6.29 -6.47 1.80
C LYS A 104 7.42 -5.49 1.45
N ILE A 105 8.21 -5.77 0.40
CA ILE A 105 9.31 -4.90 -0.04
C ILE A 105 8.73 -3.59 -0.59
N CYS A 106 7.72 -3.67 -1.45
CA CYS A 106 6.99 -2.52 -1.96
C CYS A 106 6.44 -1.67 -0.80
N PHE A 107 5.77 -2.31 0.16
CA PHE A 107 5.18 -1.60 1.30
C PHE A 107 6.25 -0.91 2.15
N THR A 108 7.39 -1.57 2.40
CA THR A 108 8.54 -0.99 3.10
C THR A 108 9.04 0.27 2.38
N LEU A 109 9.26 0.20 1.07
CA LEU A 109 9.75 1.35 0.29
C LEU A 109 8.72 2.49 0.21
N LEU A 110 7.42 2.17 0.15
CA LEU A 110 6.35 3.16 0.23
C LEU A 110 6.32 3.86 1.58
N LEU A 111 6.47 3.15 2.70
CA LEU A 111 6.56 3.76 4.04
C LEU A 111 7.73 4.73 4.15
N LYS A 112 8.89 4.38 3.58
CA LYS A 112 10.03 5.30 3.49
C LYS A 112 9.69 6.54 2.67
N ALA A 113 9.05 6.36 1.52
CA ALA A 113 8.65 7.47 0.66
C ALA A 113 7.59 8.36 1.31
N PHE A 114 6.64 7.81 2.08
CA PHE A 114 5.64 8.57 2.84
C PHE A 114 6.29 9.53 3.84
N LYS A 115 7.30 9.06 4.58
CA LYS A 115 8.08 9.91 5.49
C LYS A 115 8.79 11.07 4.77
N ASN A 116 8.99 10.95 3.46
CA ASN A 116 9.62 11.94 2.61
C ASN A 116 8.61 12.67 1.69
N GLY A 117 7.32 12.61 2.02
CA GLY A 117 6.29 13.42 1.38
C GLY A 117 5.58 12.80 0.18
N LEU A 118 5.79 11.52 -0.12
CA LEU A 118 4.99 10.82 -1.13
C LEU A 118 3.52 10.74 -0.69
N LYS A 119 2.61 11.34 -1.46
CA LYS A 119 1.17 11.29 -1.22
C LYS A 119 0.40 10.44 -2.24
N ASP A 120 0.96 10.23 -3.43
CA ASP A 120 0.31 9.54 -4.54
C ASP A 120 1.11 8.30 -4.97
N PHE A 121 0.46 7.13 -4.98
CA PHE A 121 1.11 5.87 -5.32
C PHE A 121 0.11 4.85 -5.85
N THR A 122 0.62 3.68 -6.24
CA THR A 122 -0.20 2.58 -6.74
C THR A 122 0.03 1.32 -5.90
N LEU A 123 -1.04 0.58 -5.62
CA LEU A 123 -0.98 -0.79 -5.10
C LEU A 123 -1.62 -1.76 -6.10
N LYS A 124 -1.13 -3.00 -6.14
CA LYS A 124 -1.61 -4.04 -7.04
C LYS A 124 -1.84 -5.34 -6.28
N PHE A 125 -3.06 -5.86 -6.34
CA PHE A 125 -3.46 -7.06 -5.62
C PHE A 125 -4.21 -8.04 -6.51
N GLY A 126 -4.00 -9.33 -6.27
CA GLY A 126 -4.75 -10.39 -6.95
C GLY A 126 -6.04 -10.79 -6.22
N ALA A 127 -6.65 -11.90 -6.64
CA ALA A 127 -7.83 -12.49 -6.01
C ALA A 127 -7.49 -13.29 -4.72
N ARG A 128 -6.65 -12.73 -3.83
CA ARG A 128 -6.27 -13.34 -2.54
C ARG A 128 -6.01 -12.27 -1.49
N ASP A 129 -6.39 -12.55 -0.25
CA ASP A 129 -6.07 -11.69 0.88
C ASP A 129 -4.56 -11.60 1.09
N GLU A 130 -4.08 -10.39 1.39
CA GLU A 130 -2.66 -10.09 1.56
C GLU A 130 -2.49 -9.12 2.74
N GLU A 131 -1.54 -9.43 3.62
CA GLU A 131 -1.21 -8.61 4.79
C GLU A 131 0.31 -8.44 4.92
N PHE A 132 0.76 -7.19 5.04
CA PHE A 132 2.16 -6.87 5.27
C PHE A 132 2.31 -5.99 6.50
N SER A 133 3.19 -6.38 7.41
CA SER A 133 3.47 -5.63 8.65
C SER A 133 4.95 -5.25 8.71
N VAL A 134 5.23 -3.97 8.98
CA VAL A 134 6.56 -3.38 9.15
C VAL A 134 6.51 -2.46 10.36
N GLY A 135 7.04 -2.94 11.49
CA GLY A 135 6.86 -2.26 12.78
C GLY A 135 5.38 -2.17 13.15
N THR A 136 4.92 -0.97 13.49
CA THR A 136 3.51 -0.66 13.77
C THR A 136 2.73 -0.23 12.53
N SER A 137 3.36 -0.25 11.35
CA SER A 137 2.71 0.03 10.07
C SER A 137 2.22 -1.27 9.43
N LYS A 138 1.04 -1.23 8.81
CA LYS A 138 0.36 -2.39 8.24
C LYS A 138 -0.37 -2.05 6.96
N LEU A 139 -0.19 -2.86 5.92
CA LEU A 139 -1.01 -2.86 4.72
C LEU A 139 -1.88 -4.12 4.75
N HIS A 140 -3.19 -3.94 4.66
CA HIS A 140 -4.15 -5.03 4.60
C HIS A 140 -4.99 -4.88 3.34
N TYR A 141 -5.02 -5.95 2.55
CA TYR A 141 -5.92 -6.13 1.43
C TYR A 141 -6.76 -7.38 1.66
N SER A 142 -8.08 -7.25 1.51
CA SER A 142 -8.98 -8.39 1.49
C SER A 142 -9.88 -8.42 0.27
N PHE A 143 -10.26 -9.63 -0.10
CA PHE A 143 -11.01 -9.96 -1.29
C PHE A 143 -12.13 -10.94 -0.94
N GLU A 144 -13.35 -10.58 -1.33
CA GLU A 144 -14.53 -11.41 -1.14
C GLU A 144 -15.23 -11.65 -2.48
N GLU A 145 -15.48 -12.92 -2.81
CA GLU A 145 -16.26 -13.33 -3.97
C GLU A 145 -17.60 -13.92 -3.52
N ILE A 146 -18.70 -13.36 -4.05
CA ILE A 146 -20.05 -13.84 -3.83
C ILE A 146 -20.64 -14.23 -5.18
N LYS A 147 -21.11 -15.48 -5.30
CA LYS A 147 -21.86 -15.97 -6.46
C LYS A 147 -23.35 -15.97 -6.12
N HIS A 148 -24.15 -15.31 -6.95
CA HIS A 148 -25.60 -15.26 -6.81
C HIS A 148 -26.27 -16.40 -7.58
N GLU A 149 -27.53 -16.70 -7.22
CA GLU A 149 -28.30 -17.80 -7.83
C GLU A 149 -28.55 -17.60 -9.33
N ASP A 150 -28.59 -16.34 -9.79
CA ASP A 150 -28.71 -15.97 -11.21
C ASP A 150 -27.41 -16.14 -12.01
N GLY A 151 -26.34 -16.63 -11.37
CA GLY A 151 -25.02 -16.81 -11.96
C GLY A 151 -24.18 -15.54 -12.00
N SER A 152 -24.69 -14.40 -11.52
CA SER A 152 -23.88 -13.18 -11.39
C SER A 152 -22.86 -13.35 -10.26
N ILE A 153 -21.70 -12.72 -10.45
CA ILE A 153 -20.59 -12.72 -9.48
C ILE A 153 -20.41 -11.30 -8.97
N LYS A 154 -20.23 -11.14 -7.66
CA LYS A 154 -19.85 -9.89 -7.01
C LYS A 154 -18.48 -10.09 -6.36
N TRP A 155 -17.57 -9.18 -6.63
CA TRP A 155 -16.27 -9.09 -5.96
C TRP A 155 -16.22 -7.84 -5.10
N THR A 156 -15.70 -7.97 -3.87
CA THR A 156 -15.49 -6.85 -2.97
C THR A 156 -14.01 -6.79 -2.59
N HIS A 157 -13.36 -5.69 -2.93
CA HIS A 157 -11.99 -5.40 -2.55
C HIS A 157 -11.99 -4.42 -1.40
N ARG A 158 -11.16 -4.69 -0.39
CA ARG A 158 -10.96 -3.77 0.74
C ARG A 158 -9.49 -3.51 0.95
N ILE A 159 -9.12 -2.24 1.14
CA ILE A 159 -7.76 -1.82 1.48
C ILE A 159 -7.77 -0.99 2.75
N SER A 160 -6.82 -1.26 3.63
CA SER A 160 -6.49 -0.41 4.77
C SER A 160 -4.99 -0.23 4.85
N ILE A 161 -4.56 1.02 5.07
CA ILE A 161 -3.17 1.37 5.30
C ILE A 161 -3.05 1.96 6.69
N MET A 162 -2.17 1.40 7.50
CA MET A 162 -1.80 1.91 8.80
C MET A 162 -0.34 2.33 8.77
N GLN A 163 -0.07 3.52 9.29
CA GLN A 163 1.28 4.03 9.48
C GLN A 163 1.44 4.47 10.93
N SER A 164 2.48 3.97 11.58
CA SER A 164 2.76 4.24 13.00
C SER A 164 1.53 4.05 13.91
N GLY A 165 0.86 2.90 13.78
CA GLY A 165 -0.33 2.54 14.56
C GLY A 165 -1.63 3.26 14.17
N LYS A 166 -1.60 4.26 13.27
CA LYS A 166 -2.77 5.05 12.86
C LYS A 166 -3.24 4.67 11.47
N LYS A 167 -4.55 4.48 11.29
CA LYS A 167 -5.15 4.28 9.97
C LYS A 167 -5.06 5.57 9.16
N LEU A 168 -4.53 5.48 7.95
CA LEU A 168 -4.45 6.59 7.02
C LEU A 168 -5.80 6.80 6.35
N ARG A 169 -6.17 8.07 6.17
CA ARG A 169 -7.25 8.46 5.27
C ARG A 169 -6.68 8.65 3.87
N PHE A 170 -7.40 8.14 2.88
CA PHE A 170 -7.00 8.29 1.49
C PHE A 170 -8.23 8.24 0.58
N LYS A 171 -8.06 8.72 -0.65
CA LYS A 171 -8.96 8.40 -1.76
C LYS A 171 -8.27 7.45 -2.69
N ALA A 172 -9.04 6.55 -3.29
CA ALA A 172 -8.48 5.64 -4.28
C ALA A 172 -9.35 5.45 -5.51
N ARG A 173 -8.67 5.30 -6.65
CA ARG A 173 -9.24 4.91 -7.94
C ARG A 173 -8.88 3.45 -8.17
N CYS A 174 -9.85 2.59 -8.47
CA CYS A 174 -9.61 1.16 -8.69
C CYS A 174 -9.72 0.81 -10.17
N GLN A 175 -8.75 0.08 -10.70
CA GLN A 175 -8.82 -0.52 -12.03
C GLN A 175 -8.87 -2.04 -11.90
N ALA A 176 -9.88 -2.65 -12.51
CA ALA A 176 -9.91 -4.08 -12.75
C ALA A 176 -9.14 -4.37 -14.03
N MET A 177 -8.14 -5.24 -13.95
CA MET A 177 -7.21 -5.51 -15.03
C MET A 177 -7.20 -7.01 -15.37
N SER A 178 -7.02 -7.35 -16.64
CA SER A 178 -6.73 -8.72 -17.07
C SER A 178 -5.31 -9.11 -16.66
N SER A 179 -5.13 -10.26 -16.00
CA SER A 179 -3.80 -10.74 -15.59
C SER A 179 -3.05 -11.50 -16.68
N LEU A 180 -3.67 -11.75 -17.85
CA LEU A 180 -3.01 -12.40 -18.98
C LEU A 180 -2.36 -11.39 -19.94
N VAL A 181 -2.89 -10.17 -20.03
CA VAL A 181 -2.43 -9.18 -21.02
C VAL A 181 -2.34 -7.75 -20.46
N GLY A 182 -2.61 -7.56 -19.16
CA GLY A 182 -2.45 -6.25 -18.50
C GLY A 182 -3.37 -5.16 -19.04
N TYR A 183 -4.43 -5.50 -19.78
CA TYR A 183 -5.42 -4.55 -20.27
C TYR A 183 -6.41 -4.16 -19.17
N GLU A 184 -6.78 -2.89 -19.17
CA GLU A 184 -7.90 -2.38 -18.37
C GLU A 184 -9.21 -3.03 -18.83
N LEU A 185 -9.92 -3.64 -17.87
CA LEU A 185 -11.29 -4.10 -18.05
C LEU A 185 -12.25 -2.97 -17.69
N LYS A 186 -12.02 -2.34 -16.53
CA LYS A 186 -12.87 -1.27 -16.01
C LYS A 186 -12.14 -0.41 -15.01
N THR A 187 -12.34 0.91 -15.11
CA THR A 187 -11.96 1.88 -14.07
C THR A 187 -13.16 2.29 -13.23
N TYR A 188 -12.93 2.38 -11.92
CA TYR A 188 -13.82 2.95 -10.93
C TYR A 188 -13.19 4.25 -10.41
N GLU A 189 -13.97 5.32 -10.43
CA GLU A 189 -13.55 6.66 -10.02
C GLU A 189 -13.12 6.74 -8.55
N PHE A 190 -12.48 7.85 -8.19
CA PHE A 190 -12.00 8.06 -6.83
C PHE A 190 -13.13 8.01 -5.79
N THR A 191 -12.95 7.16 -4.79
CA THR A 191 -13.76 7.17 -3.57
C THR A 191 -12.85 7.22 -2.35
N GLU A 192 -13.33 7.86 -1.28
CA GLU A 192 -12.59 7.99 -0.02
C GLU A 192 -12.74 6.73 0.84
N THR A 193 -11.76 6.52 1.73
CA THR A 193 -11.91 5.60 2.86
C THR A 193 -13.13 5.97 3.70
N ASN A 194 -13.85 4.97 4.19
CA ASN A 194 -14.92 5.14 5.18
C ASN A 194 -14.38 5.62 6.54
N SER A 195 -15.28 5.86 7.50
CA SER A 195 -14.93 6.31 8.86
C SER A 195 -13.98 5.36 9.60
N ASP A 196 -14.01 4.07 9.24
CA ASP A 196 -13.17 3.05 9.84
C ASP A 196 -11.80 2.93 9.14
N GLY A 197 -11.48 3.83 8.20
CA GLY A 197 -10.21 3.86 7.48
C GLY A 197 -10.04 2.76 6.43
N PHE A 198 -11.13 2.16 5.97
CA PHE A 198 -11.13 1.19 4.88
C PHE A 198 -11.63 1.83 3.60
N TYR A 199 -10.91 1.59 2.51
CA TYR A 199 -11.44 1.74 1.17
C TYR A 199 -12.14 0.45 0.76
N GLU A 200 -13.34 0.55 0.19
CA GLU A 200 -14.09 -0.60 -0.34
C GLU A 200 -14.48 -0.33 -1.79
N GLN A 201 -14.17 -1.29 -2.68
CA GLN A 201 -14.63 -1.28 -4.06
C GLN A 201 -15.40 -2.55 -4.37
N ILE A 202 -16.63 -2.39 -4.86
CA ILE A 202 -17.48 -3.48 -5.32
C ILE A 202 -17.43 -3.55 -6.85
N ILE A 203 -17.19 -4.74 -7.38
CA ILE A 203 -17.14 -5.03 -8.81
C ILE A 203 -18.23 -6.06 -9.13
N LEU A 204 -19.10 -5.74 -10.08
CA LEU A 204 -20.12 -6.65 -10.57
C LEU A 204 -19.59 -7.37 -11.82
N GLY A 205 -19.50 -8.69 -11.69
CA GLY A 205 -18.89 -9.63 -12.62
C GLY A 205 -19.83 -10.17 -13.71
N SER A 206 -21.10 -9.74 -13.76
CA SER A 206 -22.13 -10.31 -14.65
C SER A 206 -21.82 -10.20 -16.15
N ASP A 207 -20.93 -9.28 -16.55
CA ASP A 207 -20.67 -8.98 -17.95
C ASP A 207 -19.43 -9.70 -18.52
N TRP A 208 -18.71 -10.47 -17.70
CA TRP A 208 -17.36 -10.92 -18.07
C TRP A 208 -17.27 -12.44 -18.14
N LYS A 209 -17.48 -12.99 -19.34
CA LYS A 209 -17.56 -14.44 -19.59
C LYS A 209 -16.24 -15.20 -19.47
N GLU A 210 -15.11 -14.52 -19.29
CA GLU A 210 -13.79 -15.13 -19.18
C GLU A 210 -12.93 -14.39 -18.14
N ILE A 211 -13.13 -14.62 -16.85
CA ILE A 211 -12.23 -14.02 -15.86
C ILE A 211 -11.82 -15.00 -14.75
N GLY A 212 -10.89 -15.89 -15.09
CA GLY A 212 -10.11 -16.64 -14.10
C GLY A 212 -8.79 -15.93 -13.71
N THR A 213 -8.43 -14.86 -14.41
CA THR A 213 -7.09 -14.27 -14.40
C THR A 213 -7.20 -12.75 -14.44
N TRP A 214 -7.36 -12.14 -13.26
CA TRP A 214 -7.49 -10.70 -13.11
C TRP A 214 -6.86 -10.22 -11.81
N TYR A 215 -6.65 -8.90 -11.73
CA TYR A 215 -6.14 -8.23 -10.54
C TYR A 215 -6.72 -6.83 -10.43
N ALA A 216 -6.64 -6.26 -9.23
CA ALA A 216 -7.06 -4.89 -8.96
C ALA A 216 -5.84 -4.00 -8.75
N ARG A 217 -5.83 -2.86 -9.43
CA ARG A 217 -4.82 -1.80 -9.27
C ARG A 217 -5.48 -0.59 -8.62
N PHE A 218 -4.91 -0.11 -7.53
CA PHE A 218 -5.46 0.99 -6.73
C PHE A 218 -4.52 2.18 -6.80
N HIS A 219 -5.03 3.32 -7.26
CA HIS A 219 -4.31 4.58 -7.15
C HIS A 219 -4.66 5.11 -5.80
N ILE A 220 -3.69 5.45 -4.99
CA ILE A 220 -3.95 5.96 -3.66
C ILE A 220 -3.40 7.36 -3.60
N SER A 221 -4.25 8.30 -3.21
CA SER A 221 -3.88 9.65 -2.85
C SER A 221 -4.20 9.84 -1.37
N LEU A 222 -3.17 9.99 -0.53
CA LEU A 222 -3.32 10.26 0.89
C LEU A 222 -4.05 11.59 1.11
N ILE A 223 -4.93 11.64 2.09
CA ILE A 223 -5.67 12.83 2.51
C ILE A 223 -5.10 13.24 3.87
N ASP A 224 -4.82 14.54 4.03
CA ASP A 224 -4.30 15.12 5.27
C ASP A 224 -5.32 15.04 6.42
#